data_AF-A0A024HH32-F1
#
_entry.id   AF-A0A024HH32-F1
#
_cell.length_a   1.000
_cell.length_b   1.000
_cell.length_c   1.000
_cell.angle_alpha   90.00
_cell.angle_beta   90.00
_cell.angle_gamma   90.00
#
_symmetry.space_group_name_H-M   'P 1'
#
loop_
_entity.id
_entity.type
_entity.pdbx_description
1 polymer ?
#
loop_
_entity_poly.entity_id
_entity_poly.type
_entity_poly.pdbx_seq_one_letter_code
_entity_poly.pdbx_strand_id
1 'polypeptide(L)'
;MQLNGLERFALGKLIAHRPSIDEALLSAATRVLERVRTPVGFYALIELPPGLCDLDHLPECEWKFRVGLQKRGGFFVCWPVGDSRLCLEAVCDGGLDAPSLATELLSEGAGPEGLREATP
;
A
#
# COMPACT_ATOMS: atom_id res chain seq x y z
N MET A 1 0.56 4.59 16.21
CA MET A 1 -0.43 5.31 15.37
C MET A 1 -1.28 4.30 14.61
N GLN A 2 -2.45 4.66 14.09
CA GLN A 2 -3.28 3.74 13.29
C GLN A 2 -3.06 3.96 11.79
N LEU A 3 -3.37 2.93 10.98
CA LEU A 3 -3.36 3.02 9.52
C LEU A 3 -4.39 4.04 9.05
N ASN A 4 -3.98 4.97 8.19
CA ASN A 4 -4.87 5.92 7.53
C ASN A 4 -5.56 5.27 6.30
N GLY A 5 -6.49 5.99 5.67
CA GLY A 5 -7.24 5.46 4.53
C GLY A 5 -6.37 5.10 3.32
N LEU A 6 -5.32 5.89 3.05
CA LEU A 6 -4.40 5.65 1.94
C LEU A 6 -3.54 4.41 2.16
N GLU A 7 -3.03 4.21 3.37
CA GLU A 7 -2.23 3.04 3.74
C GLU A 7 -3.06 1.76 3.65
N ARG A 8 -4.31 1.79 4.16
CA ARG A 8 -5.24 0.65 4.04
C ARG A 8 -5.56 0.35 2.58
N PHE A 9 -5.80 1.38 1.77
CA PHE A 9 -6.06 1.21 0.35
C PHE A 9 -4.87 0.57 -0.37
N ALA A 10 -3.67 1.11 -0.17
CA ALA A 10 -2.45 0.60 -0.80
C ALA A 10 -2.19 -0.87 -0.41
N LEU A 11 -2.27 -1.18 0.88
CA LEU A 11 -2.06 -2.54 1.37
C LEU A 11 -3.12 -3.50 0.84
N GLY A 12 -4.40 -3.10 0.83
CA GLY A 12 -5.47 -3.91 0.25
C GLY A 12 -5.27 -4.22 -1.24
N LYS A 13 -4.51 -3.39 -1.98
CA LYS A 13 -4.08 -3.71 -3.35
C LYS A 13 -2.88 -4.64 -3.38
N LEU A 14 -1.88 -4.39 -2.55
CA LEU A 14 -0.60 -5.11 -2.55
C LEU A 14 -0.70 -6.54 -2.02
N ILE A 15 -1.59 -6.78 -1.06
CA ILE A 15 -1.71 -8.07 -0.36
C ILE A 15 -3.09 -8.72 -0.55
N ALA A 16 -3.83 -8.31 -1.58
CA ALA A 16 -5.14 -8.89 -1.94
C ALA A 16 -5.12 -10.43 -2.06
N HIS A 17 -3.96 -11.01 -2.39
CA HIS A 17 -3.76 -12.45 -2.51
C HIS A 17 -3.32 -13.14 -1.20
N ARG A 18 -3.29 -12.42 -0.08
CA ARG A 18 -2.80 -12.88 1.24
C ARG A 18 -3.82 -12.53 2.35
N PRO A 19 -4.93 -13.28 2.44
CA PRO A 19 -6.04 -12.93 3.34
C PRO A 19 -5.62 -12.86 4.82
N SER A 20 -4.69 -13.71 5.27
CA SER A 20 -4.21 -13.70 6.66
C SER A 20 -3.48 -12.41 7.05
N ILE A 21 -2.76 -11.79 6.12
CA ILE A 21 -2.09 -10.50 6.35
C ILE A 21 -3.11 -9.36 6.23
N ASP A 22 -4.03 -9.44 5.27
CA ASP A 22 -5.11 -8.45 5.11
C ASP A 22 -6.00 -8.37 6.37
N GLU A 23 -6.40 -9.53 6.92
CA GLU A 23 -7.13 -9.61 8.20
C GLU A 23 -6.33 -9.03 9.36
N ALA A 24 -5.02 -9.28 9.41
CA ALA A 24 -4.16 -8.70 10.43
C ALA A 24 -4.12 -7.16 10.36
N LEU A 25 -4.13 -6.56 9.17
CA LEU A 25 -4.19 -5.10 9.02
C LEU A 25 -5.46 -4.47 9.58
N LEU A 26 -6.56 -5.22 9.63
CA LEU A 26 -7.82 -4.79 10.22
C LEU A 26 -7.83 -4.94 11.75
N SER A 27 -6.87 -5.67 12.32
CA SER A 27 -6.73 -5.87 13.76
C SER A 27 -6.40 -4.57 14.50
N ALA A 28 -7.02 -4.36 15.66
CA ALA A 28 -6.68 -3.26 16.57
C ALA A 28 -5.24 -3.33 17.11
N ALA A 29 -4.60 -4.49 17.00
CA ALA A 29 -3.20 -4.69 17.37
C ALA A 29 -2.21 -4.17 16.30
N THR A 30 -2.67 -3.88 15.08
CA THR A 30 -1.82 -3.27 14.04
C THR A 30 -1.52 -1.82 14.37
N ARG A 31 -0.25 -1.42 14.22
CA ARG A 31 0.23 -0.09 14.59
C ARG A 31 1.22 0.43 13.58
N VAL A 32 1.03 1.66 13.11
CA VAL A 32 2.07 2.41 12.42
C VAL A 32 3.07 2.91 13.47
N LEU A 33 4.30 2.43 13.38
CA LEU A 33 5.44 2.80 14.21
C LEU A 33 6.04 4.13 13.75
N GLU A 34 6.19 4.27 12.43
CA GLU A 34 6.83 5.43 11.82
C GLU A 34 6.09 5.81 10.53
N ARG A 35 5.96 7.10 10.27
CA ARG A 35 5.52 7.62 8.98
C ARG A 35 6.37 8.82 8.61
N VAL A 36 7.05 8.75 7.48
CA VAL A 36 7.94 9.79 7.01
C VAL A 36 7.55 10.20 5.60
N ARG A 37 7.49 11.50 5.38
CA ARG A 37 7.30 12.08 4.06
C ARG A 37 8.65 12.18 3.37
N THR A 38 8.69 11.79 2.11
CA THR A 38 9.86 11.94 1.24
C THR A 38 9.55 12.98 0.16
N PRO A 39 10.56 13.52 -0.55
CA PRO A 39 10.32 14.45 -1.65
C PRO A 39 9.44 13.89 -2.78
N VAL A 40 9.33 12.56 -2.87
CA VAL A 40 8.62 11.85 -3.93
C VAL A 40 7.44 11.04 -3.40
N GLY A 41 7.08 11.14 -2.11
CA GLY A 41 5.98 10.38 -1.53
C GLY A 41 6.10 10.19 -0.02
N PHE A 42 6.02 8.95 0.45
CA PHE A 42 6.16 8.62 1.87
C PHE A 42 6.55 7.16 2.09
N TYR A 43 7.07 6.86 3.28
CA TYR A 43 7.08 5.49 3.79
C TYR A 43 6.41 5.43 5.17
N ALA A 44 5.87 4.25 5.48
CA ALA A 44 5.28 3.91 6.75
C ALA A 44 5.79 2.54 7.21
N LEU A 45 6.30 2.48 8.43
CA LEU A 45 6.67 1.22 9.08
C LEU A 45 5.51 0.76 9.97
N ILE A 46 4.99 -0.42 9.69
CA ILE A 46 3.78 -0.97 10.29
C ILE A 46 4.15 -2.21 11.07
N GLU A 47 3.80 -2.24 12.36
CA GLU A 47 3.89 -3.42 13.21
C GLU A 47 2.58 -4.19 13.13
N LEU A 48 2.70 -5.48 12.84
CA LEU A 48 1.60 -6.43 12.76
C LEU A 48 1.53 -7.27 14.06
N PRO A 49 0.37 -7.88 14.35
CA PRO A 49 0.23 -8.81 15.46
C PRO A 49 1.26 -9.95 15.36
N PRO A 50 1.87 -10.38 16.48
CA PRO A 50 2.81 -11.50 16.48
C PRO A 50 2.12 -12.80 16.06
N GLY A 51 2.86 -13.70 15.42
CA GLY A 51 2.37 -15.03 15.01
C GLY A 51 1.84 -15.13 13.58
N LEU A 52 2.09 -14.12 12.74
CA LEU A 52 1.80 -14.18 11.31
C LEU A 52 2.89 -14.95 10.56
N CYS A 53 2.74 -16.28 10.48
CA CYS A 53 3.67 -17.15 9.75
C CYS A 53 3.85 -16.78 8.26
N ASP A 54 2.86 -16.08 7.68
CA ASP A 54 2.90 -15.71 6.26
C ASP A 54 3.73 -14.46 5.98
N LEU A 55 4.12 -13.68 7.00
CA LEU A 55 4.87 -12.45 6.81
C LEU A 55 6.33 -12.72 6.38
N ASP A 56 6.96 -13.75 6.97
CA ASP A 56 8.33 -14.16 6.63
C ASP A 56 8.46 -14.67 5.18
N HIS A 57 7.34 -15.03 4.57
CA HIS A 57 7.26 -15.52 3.19
C HIS A 57 6.64 -14.49 2.23
N LEU A 58 6.38 -13.27 2.70
CA LEU A 58 5.87 -12.20 1.85
C LEU A 58 7.01 -11.65 0.98
N PRO A 59 6.98 -11.82 -0.35
CA PRO A 59 7.94 -11.14 -1.22
C PRO A 59 7.64 -9.63 -1.22
N GLU A 60 8.59 -8.85 -1.75
CA GLU A 60 8.28 -7.48 -2.13
C GLU A 60 7.12 -7.46 -3.13
N CYS A 61 6.05 -6.75 -2.79
CA CYS A 61 4.89 -6.55 -3.65
C CYS A 61 4.89 -5.12 -4.15
N GLU A 62 4.64 -4.93 -5.45
CA GLU A 62 4.50 -3.61 -6.08
C GLU A 62 3.13 -3.49 -6.75
N TRP A 63 2.49 -2.34 -6.59
CA TRP A 63 1.27 -2.00 -7.30
C TRP A 63 1.36 -0.59 -7.88
N LYS A 64 1.33 -0.50 -9.21
CA LYS A 64 1.39 0.76 -9.96
C LYS A 64 0.01 1.37 -10.07
N PHE A 65 -0.06 2.69 -9.95
CA PHE A 65 -1.28 3.45 -10.14
C PHE A 65 -1.06 4.60 -11.11
N ARG A 66 -2.19 5.09 -11.64
CA ARG A 66 -2.29 6.34 -12.38
C ARG A 66 -3.49 7.10 -11.86
N VAL A 67 -3.32 8.40 -11.70
CA VAL A 67 -4.32 9.27 -11.10
C VAL A 67 -4.77 10.29 -12.14
N GLY A 68 -6.08 10.29 -12.44
CA GLY A 68 -6.73 11.22 -13.36
C GLY A 68 -6.21 11.23 -14.81
N LEU A 69 -6.76 12.16 -15.61
CA LEU A 69 -6.43 12.35 -17.04
C LEU A 69 -4.99 12.85 -17.28
N GLN A 70 -4.32 13.37 -16.25
CA GLN A 70 -3.00 14.01 -16.37
C GLN A 70 -1.81 13.04 -16.42
N LYS A 71 -2.05 11.72 -16.46
CA LYS A 71 -1.00 10.69 -16.54
C LYS A 71 0.06 10.77 -15.44
N ARG A 72 -0.28 11.35 -14.28
CA ARG A 72 0.61 11.32 -13.12
C ARG A 72 0.44 9.95 -12.47
N GLY A 73 1.55 9.25 -12.39
CA GLY A 73 1.61 7.88 -11.92
C GLY A 73 2.31 7.77 -10.59
N GLY A 74 2.46 6.53 -10.17
CA GLY A 74 3.26 6.16 -9.04
C GLY A 74 3.13 4.69 -8.79
N PHE A 75 3.73 4.25 -7.70
CA PHE A 75 3.58 2.91 -7.22
C PHE A 75 3.54 2.90 -5.70
N PHE A 76 2.80 1.95 -5.17
CA PHE A 76 2.99 1.48 -3.81
C PHE A 76 3.86 0.25 -3.88
N VAL A 77 4.71 0.08 -2.87
CA VAL A 77 5.50 -1.12 -2.67
C VAL A 77 5.45 -1.49 -1.20
N CYS A 78 5.37 -2.78 -0.89
CA CYS A 78 5.49 -3.25 0.48
C CYS A 78 6.40 -4.47 0.58
N TRP A 79 7.14 -4.56 1.69
CA TRP A 79 8.02 -5.66 1.99
C TRP A 79 8.09 -5.91 3.50
N PRO A 80 8.33 -7.15 3.94
CA PRO A 80 8.54 -7.45 5.35
C PRO A 80 9.87 -6.86 5.84
N VAL A 81 9.88 -6.42 7.11
CA VAL A 81 11.07 -5.91 7.81
C VAL A 81 11.23 -6.71 9.09
N GLY A 82 11.92 -7.86 8.98
CA GLY A 82 11.94 -8.87 10.05
C GLY A 82 10.58 -9.55 10.23
N ASP A 83 10.36 -10.12 11.41
CA ASP A 83 9.31 -11.15 11.59
C ASP A 83 7.93 -10.61 11.96
N SER A 84 7.81 -9.30 12.21
CA SER A 84 6.55 -8.69 12.70
C SER A 84 6.26 -7.30 12.13
N ARG A 85 7.03 -6.86 11.14
CA ARG A 85 6.87 -5.52 10.57
C ARG A 85 6.75 -5.58 9.07
N LEU A 86 5.99 -4.64 8.54
CA LEU A 86 5.78 -4.41 7.13
C LEU A 86 6.15 -2.96 6.83
N CYS A 87 7.03 -2.75 5.86
CA CYS A 87 7.25 -1.43 5.29
C CYS A 87 6.26 -1.24 4.14
N LEU A 88 5.61 -0.09 4.11
CA LEU A 88 4.83 0.40 2.98
C LEU A 88 5.48 1.69 2.50
N GLU A 89 5.88 1.73 1.24
CA GLU A 89 6.36 2.93 0.58
C GLU A 89 5.46 3.30 -0.59
N ALA A 90 5.26 4.60 -0.77
CA ALA A 90 4.57 5.19 -1.89
C ALA A 90 5.52 6.14 -2.61
N VAL A 91 5.64 5.96 -3.92
CA VAL A 91 6.42 6.83 -4.79
C VAL A 91 5.49 7.40 -5.85
N CYS A 92 5.47 8.72 -5.96
CA CYS A 92 4.67 9.48 -6.91
C CYS A 92 5.56 10.10 -7.98
N ASP A 93 5.18 9.94 -9.24
CA ASP A 93 5.81 10.65 -10.35
C ASP A 93 5.50 12.15 -10.26
N GLY A 94 6.55 12.98 -10.20
CA GLY A 94 6.40 14.44 -10.25
C GLY A 94 6.05 15.13 -8.93
N GLY A 95 6.32 14.49 -7.78
CA GLY A 95 6.27 15.16 -6.47
C GLY A 95 4.85 15.40 -5.93
N LEU A 96 3.89 14.53 -6.29
CA LEU A 96 2.55 14.57 -5.69
C LEU A 96 2.66 14.34 -4.18
N ASP A 97 2.08 15.26 -3.41
CA ASP A 97 2.06 15.14 -1.96
C ASP A 97 1.01 14.11 -1.50
N ALA A 98 1.31 13.40 -0.40
CA ALA A 98 0.48 12.31 0.10
C ALA A 98 -1.00 12.69 0.37
N PRO A 99 -1.34 13.91 0.85
CA PRO A 99 -2.74 14.36 0.97
C PRO A 99 -3.48 14.39 -0.38
N SER A 100 -2.88 14.98 -1.41
CA SER A 100 -3.46 15.04 -2.76
C SER A 100 -3.63 13.64 -3.35
N LEU A 101 -2.66 12.75 -3.12
CA LEU A 101 -2.75 11.35 -3.52
C LEU A 101 -3.93 10.62 -2.85
N ALA A 102 -4.12 10.84 -1.54
CA ALA A 102 -5.22 10.24 -0.80
C ALA A 102 -6.59 10.71 -1.31
N THR A 103 -6.73 12.01 -1.60
CA THR A 103 -7.97 12.56 -2.15
C THR A 103 -8.31 11.88 -3.47
N GLU A 104 -7.37 11.82 -4.42
CA GLU A 104 -7.69 11.30 -5.74
C GLU A 104 -7.94 9.79 -5.73
N LEU A 105 -7.06 8.98 -5.11
CA LEU A 105 -7.21 7.53 -5.11
C LEU A 105 -8.43 7.04 -4.31
N LEU A 106 -8.82 7.75 -3.26
CA LEU A 106 -9.99 7.40 -2.46
C LEU A 106 -11.29 7.98 -3.05
N SER A 107 -11.23 9.07 -3.82
CA SER A 107 -12.38 9.61 -4.56
C SER A 107 -12.68 8.82 -5.84
N GLU A 108 -11.67 8.23 -6.49
CA GLU A 108 -11.85 7.43 -7.72
C GLU A 108 -12.35 6.00 -7.51
N GLY A 109 -12.67 5.58 -6.28
CA GLY A 109 -13.46 4.37 -6.01
C GLY A 109 -13.13 3.15 -6.89
N ALA A 110 -12.00 2.48 -6.65
CA ALA A 110 -11.79 1.07 -6.99
C ALA A 110 -12.26 0.61 -8.40
N GLY A 111 -11.60 1.03 -9.47
CA GLY A 111 -11.64 0.36 -10.78
C GLY A 111 -10.31 -0.34 -11.08
N PRO A 112 -10.27 -1.65 -11.40
CA PRO A 112 -9.08 -2.29 -11.95
C PRO A 112 -8.97 -1.93 -13.44
N GLU A 113 -8.10 -1.00 -13.82
CA GLU A 113 -7.69 -0.91 -15.22
C GLU A 113 -6.42 -1.73 -15.42
N GLY A 114 -6.57 -2.90 -16.08
CA GLY A 114 -5.45 -3.49 -16.81
C GLY A 114 -5.28 -5.00 -16.84
N LEU A 115 -6.30 -5.83 -16.63
CA LEU A 115 -6.23 -7.19 -17.18
C LEU A 115 -6.69 -7.11 -18.65
N ARG A 116 -5.74 -6.87 -19.56
CA ARG A 116 -5.98 -7.12 -20.99
C ARG A 116 -6.09 -8.63 -21.14
N GLU A 117 -7.30 -9.15 -21.14
CA GLU A 117 -7.57 -10.44 -21.77
C GLU A 117 -7.17 -10.31 -23.24
N ALA A 118 -6.12 -11.03 -23.63
CA ALA A 118 -5.78 -11.24 -25.01
C ALA A 118 -6.81 -12.22 -25.58
N THR A 119 -7.83 -11.70 -26.26
CA THR A 119 -8.74 -12.51 -27.07
C THR A 119 -8.00 -12.94 -28.34
N PRO A 120 -8.01 -14.23 -28.72
CA PRO A 120 -7.66 -14.64 -30.09
C PRO A 120 -8.73 -14.24 -31.11
#